data_AF-A0A972IM39-F1
#
_entry.id   AF-A0A972IM39-F1
#
_cell.length_a   1.000
_cell.length_b   1.000
_cell.length_c   1.000
_cell.angle_alpha   90.00
_cell.angle_beta   90.00
_cell.angle_gamma   90.00
#
_symmetry.space_group_name_H-M   'P 1'
#
loop_
_entity.id
_entity.type
_entity.pdbx_description
1 polymer ?
#
loop_
_entity_poly.entity_id
_entity_poly.type
_entity_poly.pdbx_seq_one_letter_code
_entity_poly.pdbx_strand_id
1 'polypeptide(L)'
;MSENGHELVTYCGLYCGLCTARARTPRQAEALRRTMARDGYEFWAKDMPGFQEFWAFLTRLSDLSKACPGCRQGGGPPFCGIRKCARERGVDVCVDCQDYPCHRIEAIAKGYPTLIADGKRMKQIGLDAWLAEQRERAGTGFAYADIRCHPYEIPRE
;
A
#
# COMPACT_ATOMS: atom_id res chain seq x y z
N MET A 1 6.00 -20.12 -2.11
CA MET A 1 6.21 -18.70 -2.43
C MET A 1 6.73 -18.06 -1.16
N SER A 2 7.94 -17.49 -1.22
CA SER A 2 8.83 -17.19 -0.08
C SER A 2 8.12 -16.54 1.11
N GLU A 3 8.29 -17.14 2.29
CA GLU A 3 7.64 -16.80 3.56
C GLU A 3 8.10 -15.48 4.19
N ASN A 4 9.04 -14.74 3.60
CA ASN A 4 9.69 -13.63 4.30
C ASN A 4 8.94 -12.30 4.29
N GLY A 5 8.07 -11.99 3.31
CA GLY A 5 7.29 -10.74 3.31
C GLY A 5 8.12 -9.44 3.25
N HIS A 6 9.45 -9.52 3.24
CA HIS A 6 10.39 -8.40 3.16
C HIS A 6 10.17 -7.58 1.88
N GLU A 7 9.75 -8.22 0.79
CA GLU A 7 9.43 -7.60 -0.50
C GLU A 7 8.25 -6.60 -0.42
N LEU A 8 7.45 -6.70 0.65
CA LEU A 8 6.34 -5.79 0.92
C LEU A 8 6.77 -4.54 1.71
N VAL A 9 7.99 -4.50 2.23
CA VAL A 9 8.53 -3.31 2.91
C VAL A 9 9.01 -2.32 1.86
N THR A 10 8.48 -1.11 1.87
CA THR A 10 8.87 -0.06 0.91
C THR A 10 10.22 0.52 1.29
N TYR A 11 10.86 1.21 0.34
CA TYR A 11 12.11 1.93 0.62
C TYR A 11 11.98 2.93 1.76
N CYS A 12 10.84 3.63 1.88
CA CYS A 12 10.62 4.59 2.97
C CYS A 12 10.30 3.96 4.33
N GLY A 13 10.09 2.64 4.41
CA GLY A 13 9.73 1.94 5.65
C GLY A 13 8.23 1.76 5.88
N LEU A 14 7.38 2.02 4.88
CA LEU A 14 5.97 1.63 4.91
C LEU A 14 5.81 0.15 4.57
N TYR A 15 4.68 -0.44 4.93
CA TYR A 15 4.32 -1.81 4.60
C TYR A 15 3.21 -1.87 3.55
N CYS A 16 3.48 -2.48 2.39
CA CYS A 16 2.52 -2.60 1.29
C CYS A 16 1.25 -3.35 1.69
N GLY A 17 1.31 -4.20 2.72
CA GLY A 17 0.12 -4.87 3.27
C GLY A 17 -0.88 -3.92 3.95
N LEU A 18 -0.49 -2.68 4.27
CA LEU A 18 -1.38 -1.64 4.80
C LEU A 18 -1.75 -0.57 3.75
N CYS A 19 -1.34 -0.77 2.50
CA CYS A 19 -1.68 0.13 1.40
C CYS A 19 -3.08 -0.19 0.87
N THR A 20 -3.99 0.77 0.90
CA THR A 20 -5.37 0.59 0.43
C THR A 20 -5.44 0.07 -1.01
N ALA A 21 -4.67 0.66 -1.92
CA ALA A 21 -4.66 0.30 -3.34
C ALA A 21 -4.19 -1.13 -3.63
N ARG A 22 -3.41 -1.75 -2.72
CA ARG A 22 -2.95 -3.13 -2.86
C ARG A 22 -3.81 -4.10 -2.03
N ALA A 23 -4.01 -3.78 -0.75
CA ALA A 23 -4.45 -4.76 0.23
C ALA A 23 -5.93 -4.65 0.62
N ARG A 24 -6.52 -3.44 0.53
CA ARG A 24 -7.92 -3.22 0.96
C ARG A 24 -8.88 -3.10 -0.21
N THR A 25 -8.66 -2.16 -1.13
CA THR A 25 -9.61 -1.84 -2.21
C THR A 25 -9.93 -3.06 -3.07
N PRO A 26 -8.96 -3.86 -3.55
CA PRO A 26 -9.29 -5.04 -4.37
C PRO A 26 -10.15 -6.07 -3.64
N ARG A 27 -9.89 -6.29 -2.34
CA ARG A 27 -10.69 -7.23 -1.53
C ARG A 27 -12.10 -6.72 -1.28
N GLN A 28 -12.27 -5.42 -1.03
CA GLN A 28 -13.58 -4.80 -0.88
C GLN A 28 -14.37 -4.81 -2.19
N ALA A 29 -13.70 -4.54 -3.32
CA ALA A 29 -14.28 -4.65 -4.65
C ALA A 29 -14.77 -6.08 -4.92
N GLU A 30 -13.97 -7.10 -4.58
CA GLU A 30 -14.39 -8.50 -4.74
C GLU A 30 -15.56 -8.87 -3.82
N ALA A 31 -15.58 -8.39 -2.58
CA ALA A 31 -16.71 -8.61 -1.68
C ALA A 31 -18.01 -8.00 -2.23
N LEU A 32 -17.95 -6.78 -2.75
CA LEU A 32 -19.10 -6.12 -3.38
C LEU A 32 -19.53 -6.88 -4.64
N ARG A 33 -18.60 -7.17 -5.55
CA ARG A 33 -18.87 -7.89 -6.79
C ARG A 33 -19.53 -9.23 -6.54
N ARG A 34 -19.00 -10.01 -5.59
CA ARG A 34 -19.56 -11.32 -5.21
C ARG A 34 -20.99 -11.20 -4.68
N THR A 35 -21.27 -10.16 -3.90
CA THR A 35 -22.63 -9.91 -3.37
C THR A 35 -23.59 -9.56 -4.51
N MET A 36 -23.22 -8.63 -5.39
CA MET A 36 -24.04 -8.23 -6.53
C MET A 36 -24.26 -9.36 -7.53
N ALA A 37 -23.24 -10.18 -7.80
CA ALA A 37 -23.37 -11.36 -8.66
C ALA A 37 -24.38 -12.36 -8.08
N ARG A 38 -24.35 -12.61 -6.76
CA ARG A 38 -25.30 -13.48 -6.06
C ARG A 38 -26.74 -12.98 -6.17
N ASP A 39 -26.93 -11.67 -6.11
CA ASP A 39 -28.24 -11.03 -6.26
C ASP A 39 -28.67 -10.89 -7.74
N GLY A 40 -27.88 -11.43 -8.66
CA GLY A 40 -28.24 -11.52 -10.08
C GLY A 40 -28.21 -10.18 -10.82
N TYR A 41 -27.42 -9.21 -10.35
CA TYR A 41 -27.33 -7.88 -10.99
C TYR A 41 -26.99 -7.97 -12.48
N GLU A 42 -26.20 -8.96 -12.89
CA GLU A 42 -25.88 -9.20 -14.31
C GLU A 42 -27.10 -9.46 -15.20
N PHE A 43 -28.22 -9.93 -14.62
CA PHE A 43 -29.44 -10.27 -15.34
C PHE A 43 -30.45 -9.13 -15.41
N TRP A 44 -30.62 -8.38 -14.31
CA TRP A 44 -31.68 -7.36 -14.21
C TRP A 44 -31.16 -5.92 -14.21
N ALA A 45 -29.89 -5.68 -13.85
CA ALA A 45 -29.33 -4.33 -13.81
C ALA A 45 -28.67 -3.92 -15.14
N LYS A 46 -28.65 -4.81 -16.15
CA LYS A 46 -27.99 -4.56 -17.44
C LYS A 46 -28.48 -3.31 -18.18
N ASP A 47 -29.74 -2.96 -17.99
CA ASP A 47 -30.41 -1.82 -18.63
C ASP A 47 -30.40 -0.57 -17.72
N MET A 48 -29.82 -0.68 -16.52
CA MET A 48 -29.62 0.45 -15.62
C MET A 48 -28.48 1.34 -16.17
N PRO A 49 -28.71 2.66 -16.34
CA PRO A 49 -27.68 3.56 -16.84
C PRO A 49 -26.38 3.47 -16.02
N GLY A 50 -25.25 3.26 -16.70
CA GLY A 50 -23.92 3.18 -16.08
C GLY A 50 -23.54 1.82 -15.48
N PHE A 51 -24.45 0.83 -15.48
CA PHE A 51 -24.16 -0.47 -14.88
C PHE A 51 -23.03 -1.21 -15.60
N GLN A 52 -22.99 -1.20 -16.93
CA GLN A 52 -21.97 -1.92 -17.71
C GLN A 52 -20.57 -1.37 -17.43
N GLU A 53 -20.42 -0.05 -17.43
CA GLU A 53 -19.16 0.62 -17.13
C GLU A 53 -18.72 0.37 -15.69
N PHE A 54 -19.67 0.47 -14.75
CA PHE A 54 -19.42 0.15 -13.34
C PHE A 54 -19.00 -1.32 -13.16
N TRP A 55 -19.71 -2.26 -13.77
CA TRP A 55 -19.46 -3.70 -13.64
C TRP A 55 -18.09 -4.08 -14.21
N ALA A 56 -17.73 -3.52 -15.37
CA ALA A 56 -16.42 -3.69 -15.97
C ALA A 56 -15.30 -3.13 -15.07
N PHE A 57 -15.49 -1.92 -14.53
CA PHE A 57 -14.52 -1.31 -13.61
C PHE A 57 -14.38 -2.10 -12.30
N LEU A 58 -15.50 -2.52 -11.70
CA LEU A 58 -15.53 -3.32 -10.48
C LEU A 58 -14.84 -4.67 -10.68
N THR A 59 -15.10 -5.34 -11.81
CA THR A 59 -14.44 -6.60 -12.17
C THR A 59 -12.93 -6.43 -12.32
N ARG A 60 -12.47 -5.34 -12.94
CA ARG A 60 -11.03 -5.03 -13.02
C ARG A 60 -10.44 -4.74 -11.65
N LEU A 61 -11.18 -4.03 -10.78
CA LEU A 61 -10.72 -3.63 -9.46
C LEU A 61 -10.65 -4.82 -8.50
N SER A 62 -11.54 -5.81 -8.66
CA SER A 62 -11.63 -6.99 -7.81
C SER A 62 -10.61 -8.09 -8.17
N ASP A 63 -10.01 -8.00 -9.35
CA ASP A 63 -8.96 -8.90 -9.82
C ASP A 63 -7.68 -8.71 -8.98
N LEU A 64 -7.50 -9.55 -7.96
CA LEU A 64 -6.34 -9.52 -7.07
C LEU A 64 -5.00 -9.72 -7.81
N SER A 65 -5.00 -10.37 -8.98
CA SER A 65 -3.79 -10.54 -9.80
C SER A 65 -3.33 -9.22 -10.45
N LYS A 66 -4.26 -8.27 -10.61
CA LYS A 66 -4.01 -6.92 -11.15
C LYS A 66 -3.87 -5.86 -10.07
N ALA A 67 -3.94 -6.24 -8.79
CA ALA A 67 -3.68 -5.33 -7.69
C ALA A 67 -2.26 -4.75 -7.79
N CYS A 68 -2.05 -3.56 -7.23
CA CYS A 68 -0.74 -2.91 -7.21
C CYS A 68 0.34 -3.90 -6.76
N PRO A 69 1.40 -4.17 -7.56
CA PRO A 69 2.36 -5.25 -7.30
C PRO A 69 3.29 -4.98 -6.10
N GLY A 70 3.27 -3.76 -5.55
CA GLY A 70 4.07 -3.38 -4.39
C GLY A 70 5.24 -2.48 -4.78
N CYS A 71 5.73 -1.69 -3.82
CA CYS A 71 6.70 -0.62 -4.10
C CYS A 71 7.99 -1.10 -4.78
N ARG A 72 8.51 -2.26 -4.36
CA ARG A 72 9.72 -2.86 -4.92
C ARG A 72 9.49 -3.58 -6.25
N GLN A 73 8.24 -3.83 -6.60
CA GLN A 73 7.82 -4.60 -7.78
C GLN A 73 7.18 -3.70 -8.85
N GLY A 74 7.59 -2.42 -8.91
CA GLY A 74 7.09 -1.46 -9.90
C GLY A 74 5.80 -0.72 -9.50
N GLY A 75 5.27 -0.96 -8.29
CA GLY A 75 4.12 -0.22 -7.77
C GLY A 75 4.45 1.18 -7.24
N GLY A 76 3.40 1.94 -6.90
CA GLY A 76 3.52 3.32 -6.41
C GLY A 76 3.82 4.32 -7.54
N PRO A 77 3.97 5.62 -7.21
CA PRO A 77 4.21 6.65 -8.22
C PRO A 77 5.58 6.43 -8.90
N PRO A 78 5.68 6.51 -10.24
CA PRO A 78 6.92 6.23 -10.96
C PRO A 78 8.04 7.22 -10.60
N PHE A 79 7.68 8.46 -10.28
CA PHE A 79 8.60 9.57 -10.00
C PHE A 79 9.19 9.61 -8.58
N CYS A 80 8.92 8.62 -7.71
CA CYS A 80 9.32 8.66 -6.30
C CYS A 80 10.84 8.83 -6.09
N GLY A 81 11.25 10.00 -5.60
CA GLY A 81 12.64 10.37 -5.28
C GLY A 81 13.24 9.53 -4.15
N ILE A 82 12.43 9.13 -3.16
CA ILE A 82 12.87 8.24 -2.08
C ILE A 82 13.39 6.91 -2.64
N ARG A 83 12.65 6.31 -3.59
CA ARG A 83 13.05 5.05 -4.23
C ARG A 83 14.32 5.22 -5.07
N LYS A 84 14.45 6.32 -5.81
CA LYS A 84 15.65 6.61 -6.60
C LYS A 84 16.87 6.73 -5.69
N CYS A 85 16.78 7.59 -4.68
CA CYS A 85 17.83 7.83 -3.69
C CYS A 85 18.25 6.54 -2.97
N ALA A 86 17.29 5.72 -2.51
CA ALA A 86 17.60 4.47 -1.83
C ALA A 86 18.37 3.49 -2.74
N ARG A 87 17.98 3.37 -4.02
CA ARG A 87 18.70 2.55 -5.00
C ARG A 87 20.10 3.06 -5.30
N GLU A 88 20.25 4.38 -5.49
CA GLU A 88 21.55 5.01 -5.75
C GLU A 88 22.52 4.83 -4.59
N ARG A 89 22.03 4.89 -3.35
CA ARG A 89 22.84 4.72 -2.14
C ARG A 89 23.01 3.26 -1.70
N GLY A 90 22.39 2.30 -2.38
CA GLY A 90 22.41 0.89 -1.97
C GLY A 90 21.75 0.64 -0.61
N VAL A 91 20.76 1.46 -0.22
CA VAL A 91 20.04 1.33 1.05
C VAL A 91 18.76 0.54 0.81
N ASP A 92 18.60 -0.57 1.54
CA ASP A 92 17.40 -1.40 1.44
C ASP A 92 16.19 -0.68 2.02
N VAL A 93 16.25 -0.24 3.28
CA VAL A 93 15.18 0.52 3.94
C VAL A 93 15.77 1.80 4.49
N CYS A 94 15.15 2.95 4.21
CA CYS A 94 15.65 4.27 4.60
C CYS A 94 15.90 4.40 6.10
N VAL A 95 15.27 3.59 6.95
CA VAL A 95 15.51 3.56 8.41
C VAL A 95 16.97 3.25 8.78
N ASP A 96 17.68 2.52 7.92
CA ASP A 96 19.08 2.16 8.11
C ASP A 96 20.03 3.20 7.51
N CYS A 97 19.49 4.22 6.84
CA CYS A 97 20.27 5.32 6.30
C CYS A 97 20.84 6.18 7.44
N GLN A 98 22.09 6.63 7.28
CA GLN A 98 22.75 7.53 8.23
C GLN A 98 22.01 8.85 8.43
N ASP A 99 21.34 9.34 7.38
CA ASP A 99 20.63 10.62 7.39
C ASP A 99 19.17 10.47 7.85
N TYR A 100 18.77 9.31 8.38
CA TYR A 100 17.37 9.05 8.72
C TYR A 100 16.93 9.75 10.02
N PRO A 101 15.76 10.43 10.04
CA PRO A 101 14.90 10.75 8.89
C PRO A 101 15.46 11.96 8.11
N CYS A 102 15.59 11.84 6.79
CA CYS A 102 16.00 12.96 5.95
C CYS A 102 14.78 13.73 5.43
N HIS A 103 14.99 14.89 4.81
CA HIS A 103 13.92 15.77 4.31
C HIS A 103 12.88 15.03 3.43
N ARG A 104 13.29 14.00 2.67
CA ARG A 104 12.37 13.20 1.85
C ARG A 104 11.42 12.35 2.68
N ILE A 105 11.93 11.75 3.75
CA ILE A 105 11.13 10.98 4.71
C ILE A 105 10.20 11.91 5.48
N GLU A 106 10.71 13.06 5.93
CA GLU A 106 9.89 14.07 6.62
C GLU A 106 8.75 14.59 5.74
N ALA A 107 9.00 14.81 4.45
CA ALA A 107 7.98 15.26 3.49
C ALA A 107 6.81 14.27 3.37
N ILE A 108 7.09 12.96 3.20
CA ILE A 108 6.04 11.95 3.14
C ILE A 108 5.42 11.66 4.51
N ALA A 109 6.17 11.82 5.61
CA ALA A 109 5.66 11.65 6.97
C ALA A 109 4.54 12.64 7.33
N LYS A 110 4.47 13.80 6.66
CA LYS A 110 3.32 14.71 6.75
C LYS A 110 2.00 14.04 6.39
N GLY A 111 2.01 13.08 5.47
CA GLY A 111 0.82 12.30 5.09
C GLY A 111 0.72 10.94 5.77
N TYR A 112 1.85 10.38 6.22
CA TYR A 112 1.93 9.10 6.92
C TYR A 112 2.45 9.34 8.34
N PRO A 113 1.59 9.76 9.28
CA PRO A 113 2.04 10.28 10.58
C PRO A 113 2.78 9.26 11.44
N THR A 114 2.54 7.95 11.24
CA THR A 114 3.27 6.89 11.97
C THR A 114 4.59 6.51 11.32
N LEU A 115 4.92 6.99 10.11
CA LEU A 115 6.06 6.51 9.33
C LEU A 115 7.38 6.53 10.09
N ILE A 116 7.69 7.65 10.73
CA ILE A 116 8.97 7.81 11.45
C ILE A 116 8.97 6.98 12.75
N ALA A 117 7.84 6.91 13.45
CA ALA A 117 7.70 6.10 14.66
C ALA A 117 7.80 4.60 14.35
N ASP A 118 7.09 4.13 13.32
CA ASP A 118 7.14 2.75 12.84
C ASP A 118 8.55 2.40 12.33
N GLY A 119 9.24 3.33 11.66
CA GLY A 119 10.65 3.14 11.28
C GLY A 119 11.56 3.00 12.50
N LYS A 120 11.46 3.88 13.50
CA LYS A 120 12.22 3.74 14.76
C LYS A 120 11.94 2.40 15.45
N ARG A 121 10.67 1.96 15.46
CA ARG A 121 10.26 0.65 15.98
C ARG A 121 10.94 -0.47 15.19
N MET A 122 10.90 -0.43 13.86
CA MET A 122 11.58 -1.39 12.98
C MET A 122 13.07 -1.53 13.31
N LYS A 123 13.77 -0.41 13.50
CA LYS A 123 15.19 -0.41 13.87
C LYS A 123 15.44 -1.03 15.25
N GLN A 124 14.53 -0.82 16.20
CA GLN A 124 14.66 -1.31 17.57
C GLN A 124 14.45 -2.82 17.68
N ILE A 125 13.45 -3.37 16.99
CA ILE A 125 13.05 -4.79 17.14
C ILE A 125 13.52 -5.69 16.00
N GLY A 126 14.11 -5.11 14.96
CA GLY A 126 14.47 -5.81 13.73
C GLY A 126 13.28 -6.00 12.79
N LEU A 127 13.60 -6.29 11.54
CA LEU A 127 12.64 -6.33 10.44
C LEU A 127 11.57 -7.43 10.61
N ASP A 128 11.96 -8.62 11.06
CA ASP A 128 11.04 -9.77 11.15
C ASP A 128 9.96 -9.57 12.22
N ALA A 129 10.36 -9.09 13.41
CA ALA A 129 9.44 -8.78 14.49
C ALA A 129 8.51 -7.61 14.08
N TRP A 130 9.07 -6.59 13.44
CA TRP A 130 8.25 -5.47 12.92
C TRP A 130 7.25 -5.93 11.87
N LEU A 131 7.65 -6.82 10.95
CA LEU A 131 6.74 -7.40 9.96
C LEU A 131 5.61 -8.20 10.60
N ALA A 132 5.87 -8.93 11.70
CA ALA A 132 4.83 -9.58 12.47
C ALA A 132 3.82 -8.56 13.01
N GLU A 133 4.28 -7.46 13.64
CA GLU A 133 3.42 -6.37 14.10
C GLU A 133 2.58 -5.77 12.95
N GLN A 134 3.18 -5.57 11.76
CA GLN A 134 2.44 -5.03 10.62
C GLN A 134 1.42 -6.02 10.03
N ARG A 135 1.68 -7.33 10.09
CA ARG A 135 0.71 -8.37 9.69
C ARG A 135 -0.46 -8.42 10.67
N GLU A 136 -0.21 -8.35 11.97
CA GLU A 136 -1.26 -8.24 12.99
C GLU A 136 -2.10 -6.98 12.77
N ARG A 137 -1.44 -5.83 12.56
CA ARG A 137 -2.11 -4.56 12.24
C ARG A 137 -2.99 -4.70 11.00
N ALA A 138 -2.51 -5.33 9.94
CA ALA A 138 -3.30 -5.59 8.73
C ALA A 138 -4.51 -6.50 9.00
N GLY A 139 -4.38 -7.46 9.91
CA GLY A 139 -5.46 -8.36 10.34
C GLY A 139 -6.62 -7.63 11.03
N THR A 140 -6.37 -6.50 11.68
CA THR A 140 -7.44 -5.64 12.26
C THR A 140 -8.26 -4.90 11.22
N GLY A 141 -7.85 -4.94 9.95
CA GLY A 141 -8.44 -4.16 8.87
C GLY A 141 -7.82 -2.79 8.68
N PHE A 142 -6.87 -2.36 9.52
CA PHE A 142 -6.18 -1.07 9.40
C PHE A 142 -5.50 -0.88 8.03
N ALA A 143 -5.52 0.35 7.53
CA ALA A 143 -4.73 0.79 6.38
C ALA A 143 -4.27 2.23 6.60
N TYR A 144 -3.19 2.62 5.93
CA TYR A 144 -2.65 3.97 6.07
C TYR A 144 -3.67 5.07 5.73
N ALA A 145 -4.67 4.79 4.90
CA ALA A 145 -5.73 5.75 4.58
C ALA A 145 -6.60 6.13 5.80
N ASP A 146 -6.67 5.30 6.84
CA ASP A 146 -7.48 5.57 8.04
C ASP A 146 -6.92 6.72 8.89
N ILE A 147 -5.61 6.97 8.76
CA ILE A 147 -4.87 7.99 9.53
C ILE A 147 -4.11 8.95 8.62
N ARG A 148 -4.37 8.92 7.31
CA ARG A 148 -3.64 9.71 6.33
C ARG A 148 -4.00 11.19 6.48
N CYS A 149 -2.99 12.03 6.63
CA CYS A 149 -3.17 13.47 6.67
C CYS A 149 -2.99 14.09 5.28
N HIS A 150 -3.69 15.18 5.02
CA HIS A 150 -3.58 15.95 3.78
C HIS A 150 -3.46 17.46 4.11
N PRO A 151 -2.75 18.25 3.29
CA PRO A 151 -1.97 17.84 2.12
C PRO A 151 -0.63 17.19 2.49
N TYR A 152 -0.11 16.34 1.60
CA TYR A 152 1.25 15.83 1.66
C TYR A 152 1.75 15.59 0.24
N GLU A 153 3.07 15.47 0.10
CA GLU A 153 3.70 15.26 -1.19
C GLU A 153 4.66 14.08 -1.14
N ILE A 154 4.81 13.41 -2.28
CA ILE A 154 5.82 12.38 -2.47
C ILE A 154 7.00 13.06 -3.17
N PRO A 155 8.18 13.15 -2.53
CA PRO A 155 9.35 13.78 -3.13
C PRO A 155 9.66 13.20 -4.50
N ARG A 156 10.03 14.05 -5.45
CA ARG A 156 10.44 13.66 -6.82
C ARG A 156 11.94 13.41 -6.93
N GLU A 157 12.70 14.08 -6.06
CA GLU A 157 14.15 14.06 -5.96
C GLU A 157 14.59 13.67 -4.58
#